data_AF-K1TCQ8-F1
#
_entry.id   AF-K1TCQ8-F1
#
_cell.length_a   1.000
_cell.length_b   1.000
_cell.length_c   1.000
_cell.angle_alpha   90.00
_cell.angle_beta   90.00
_cell.angle_gamma   90.00
#
_symmetry.space_group_name_H-M   'P 1'
#
loop_
_entity.id
_entity.type
_entity.pdbx_description
1 polymer ?
#
loop_
_entity_poly.entity_id
_entity_poly.type
_entity_poly.pdbx_seq_one_letter_code
_entity_poly.pdbx_strand_id
1 'polypeptide(L)'
;DSEDPEQNEAWREAMTVTEEDMTVDFILEERARELAGEWQRRLDLKRLGKLVERVKLYNPDAVDNIQDYHVVRPIPQSQFDGMPDWTTLGQNEGYN
;
A
#
# COMPACT_ATOMS: atom_id res chain seq x y z
N ASP A 1 30.45 -7.22 4.81
CA ASP A 1 31.61 -6.45 4.36
C ASP A 1 32.39 -7.25 3.35
N SER A 2 32.57 -6.67 2.17
CA SER A 2 33.48 -7.24 1.18
C SER A 2 34.92 -7.02 1.65
N GLU A 3 35.84 -7.87 1.21
CA GLU A 3 37.28 -7.66 1.45
C GLU A 3 37.85 -6.49 0.64
N ASP A 4 37.04 -5.87 -0.23
CA ASP A 4 37.38 -4.72 -1.06
C ASP A 4 36.88 -3.40 -0.42
N PRO A 5 37.78 -2.55 0.09
CA PRO A 5 37.41 -1.27 0.69
C PRO A 5 36.69 -0.32 -0.26
N GLU A 6 37.00 -0.35 -1.57
CA GLU A 6 36.38 0.54 -2.56
C GLU A 6 34.92 0.18 -2.76
N GLN A 7 34.62 -1.11 -2.82
CA GLN A 7 33.25 -1.62 -2.89
C GLN A 7 32.44 -1.24 -1.64
N ASN A 8 33.04 -1.34 -0.45
CA ASN A 8 32.36 -0.96 0.78
C ASN A 8 32.03 0.54 0.83
N GLU A 9 32.92 1.40 0.32
CA GLU A 9 32.67 2.85 0.24
C GLU A 9 31.57 3.17 -0.78
N ALA A 10 31.60 2.50 -1.95
CA ALA A 10 30.53 2.65 -2.94
C ALA A 10 29.15 2.23 -2.41
N TRP A 11 29.07 1.18 -1.59
CA TRP A 11 27.82 0.79 -0.93
C TRP A 11 27.36 1.81 0.11
N ARG A 12 28.28 2.41 0.87
CA ARG A 12 27.96 3.49 1.81
C ARG A 12 27.41 4.71 1.10
N GLU A 13 28.07 5.13 0.02
CA GLU A 13 27.61 6.26 -0.79
C GLU A 13 26.23 5.98 -1.39
N ALA A 14 26.01 4.77 -1.93
CA ALA A 14 24.71 4.35 -2.46
C ALA A 14 23.60 4.28 -1.40
N MET A 15 23.94 4.03 -0.13
CA MET A 15 23.00 4.02 1.00
C MET A 15 22.87 5.38 1.70
N THR A 16 23.63 6.39 1.29
CA THR A 16 23.54 7.73 1.88
C THR A 16 22.29 8.41 1.35
N VAL A 17 21.46 8.91 2.27
CA VAL A 17 20.21 9.58 1.94
C VAL A 17 20.25 11.01 2.48
N THR A 18 19.82 11.98 1.68
CA THR A 18 19.78 13.39 2.04
C THR A 18 18.41 13.78 2.59
N GLU A 19 18.30 14.97 3.18
CA GLU A 19 17.02 15.50 3.64
C GLU A 19 16.04 15.73 2.47
N GLU A 20 16.55 16.08 1.29
CA GLU A 20 15.73 16.32 0.09
C GLU A 20 15.06 15.02 -0.42
N ASP A 21 15.67 13.87 -0.14
CA ASP A 21 15.13 12.55 -0.52
C ASP A 21 13.94 12.13 0.37
N MET A 22 13.73 12.75 1.54
CA MET A 22 12.71 12.39 2.54
C MET A 22 11.27 12.77 2.13
N THR A 23 10.88 12.38 0.92
CA THR A 23 9.52 12.54 0.40
C THR A 23 8.60 11.41 0.88
N VAL A 24 7.29 11.63 0.85
CA VAL A 24 6.30 10.58 1.17
C VAL A 24 6.46 9.36 0.26
N ASP A 25 6.77 9.58 -1.02
CA ASP A 25 6.97 8.50 -1.97
C ASP A 25 8.23 7.69 -1.64
N PHE A 26 9.34 8.34 -1.28
CA PHE A 26 10.56 7.67 -0.80
C PHE A 26 10.27 6.80 0.43
N ILE A 27 9.62 7.35 1.46
CA ILE A 27 9.27 6.62 2.68
C ILE A 27 8.37 5.42 2.34
N LEU A 28 7.44 5.58 1.40
CA LEU A 28 6.57 4.48 0.96
C LEU A 28 7.33 3.38 0.23
N GLU A 29 8.37 3.69 -0.55
CA GLU A 29 9.20 2.68 -1.20
C GLU A 29 10.09 1.94 -0.19
N GLU A 30 10.70 2.65 0.77
CA GLU A 30 11.49 2.02 1.84
C GLU A 30 10.63 1.10 2.71
N ARG A 31 9.44 1.56 3.14
CA ARG A 31 8.51 0.69 3.88
C ARG A 31 8.06 -0.53 3.09
N ALA A 32 7.99 -0.44 1.76
CA ALA A 32 7.64 -1.59 0.92
C ALA A 32 8.75 -2.64 0.91
N ARG A 33 10.02 -2.21 0.92
CA ARG A 33 11.19 -3.10 0.97
C ARG A 33 11.35 -3.74 2.35
N GLU A 34 11.25 -2.93 3.39
CA GLU A 34 11.44 -3.39 4.78
C GLU A 34 10.33 -4.35 5.23
N LEU A 35 9.07 -4.01 4.97
CA LEU A 35 7.90 -4.74 5.50
C LEU A 35 7.20 -5.60 4.44
N ALA A 36 7.95 -6.04 3.43
CA ALA A 36 7.43 -6.88 2.36
C ALA A 36 6.86 -8.19 2.93
N GLY A 37 5.61 -8.50 2.61
CA GLY A 37 4.93 -9.72 3.10
C GLY A 37 4.33 -9.61 4.51
N GLU A 38 4.47 -8.48 5.20
CA GLU A 38 3.95 -8.28 6.56
C GLU A 38 2.56 -7.62 6.63
N TRP A 39 1.81 -7.66 5.53
CA TRP A 39 0.43 -7.16 5.44
C TRP A 39 0.24 -5.65 5.65
N GLN A 40 1.32 -4.87 5.75
CA GLN A 40 1.25 -3.42 5.98
C GLN A 40 0.93 -2.60 4.72
N ARG A 41 1.34 -3.09 3.54
CA ARG A 41 1.36 -2.31 2.30
C ARG A 41 0.01 -1.66 1.96
N ARG A 42 -1.10 -2.40 2.09
CA ARG A 42 -2.43 -1.86 1.80
C ARG A 42 -2.82 -0.73 2.77
N LEU A 43 -2.47 -0.85 4.04
CA LEU A 43 -2.82 0.12 5.08
C LEU A 43 -2.08 1.45 4.84
N ASP A 44 -0.77 1.38 4.57
CA ASP A 44 0.04 2.56 4.29
C ASP A 44 -0.45 3.32 3.05
N LEU A 45 -0.66 2.59 1.95
CA LEU A 45 -1.11 3.19 0.70
C LEU A 45 -2.52 3.78 0.82
N LYS A 46 -3.42 3.10 1.53
CA LYS A 46 -4.77 3.62 1.80
C LYS A 46 -4.71 4.92 2.59
N ARG A 47 -3.92 4.95 3.68
CA ARG A 47 -3.80 6.12 4.57
C ARG A 47 -3.34 7.37 3.82
N LEU A 48 -2.46 7.18 2.84
CA LEU A 48 -1.85 8.28 2.08
C LEU A 48 -2.55 8.55 0.73
N GLY A 49 -3.69 7.90 0.45
CA GLY A 49 -4.43 8.09 -0.79
C GLY A 49 -3.73 7.57 -2.05
N LYS A 50 -2.71 6.71 -1.88
CA LYS A 50 -1.85 6.20 -2.96
C LYS A 50 -2.23 4.81 -3.46
N LEU A 51 -3.25 4.18 -2.88
CA LEU A 51 -3.60 2.78 -3.15
C LEU A 51 -3.90 2.52 -4.63
N VAL A 52 -4.84 3.24 -5.22
CA VAL A 52 -5.29 2.96 -6.60
C VAL A 52 -4.15 3.24 -7.59
N GLU A 53 -3.47 4.37 -7.44
CA GLU A 53 -2.30 4.76 -8.24
C GLU A 53 -1.23 3.67 -8.23
N ARG A 54 -0.79 3.23 -7.04
CA ARG A 54 0.30 2.24 -6.90
C ARG A 54 -0.10 0.84 -7.33
N VAL A 55 -1.36 0.43 -7.13
CA VAL A 55 -1.86 -0.85 -7.64
C VAL A 55 -1.85 -0.85 -9.17
N LYS A 56 -2.30 0.22 -9.82
CA LYS A 56 -2.26 0.32 -11.28
C LYS A 56 -0.85 0.30 -11.85
N LEU A 57 0.12 0.90 -11.15
CA LEU A 57 1.51 0.94 -11.59
C LEU A 57 2.24 -0.41 -11.43
N TYR A 58 2.01 -1.12 -10.32
CA TYR A 58 2.90 -2.20 -9.89
C TYR A 58 2.24 -3.57 -9.71
N ASN A 59 0.90 -3.68 -9.77
CA ASN A 59 0.19 -4.93 -9.55
C ASN A 59 -0.50 -5.41 -10.84
N PRO A 60 0.15 -6.24 -11.67
CA PRO A 60 -0.43 -6.73 -12.92
C PRO A 60 -1.66 -7.61 -12.72
N ASP A 61 -1.82 -8.24 -11.55
CA ASP A 61 -2.97 -9.11 -11.27
C ASP A 61 -4.23 -8.32 -10.89
N ALA A 62 -4.07 -7.08 -10.41
CA ALA A 62 -5.16 -6.25 -9.90
C ALA A 62 -5.41 -4.97 -10.72
N VAL A 63 -4.53 -4.61 -11.66
CA VAL A 63 -4.59 -3.35 -12.43
C VAL A 63 -5.94 -3.17 -13.14
N ASP A 64 -6.48 -4.23 -13.73
CA ASP A 64 -7.74 -4.16 -14.49
C ASP A 64 -8.98 -4.12 -13.59
N ASN A 65 -8.85 -4.58 -12.35
CA ASN A 65 -9.97 -4.77 -11.43
C ASN A 65 -10.04 -3.68 -10.34
N ILE A 66 -8.96 -2.93 -10.08
CA ILE A 66 -8.96 -1.91 -9.04
C ILE A 66 -9.78 -0.68 -9.46
N GLN A 67 -10.80 -0.36 -8.65
CA GLN A 67 -11.66 0.80 -8.83
C GLN A 67 -11.43 1.81 -7.71
N ASP A 68 -11.85 3.06 -7.89
CA ASP A 68 -11.64 4.13 -6.91
C ASP A 68 -12.27 3.83 -5.55
N TYR A 69 -13.42 3.14 -5.54
CA TYR A 69 -14.12 2.75 -4.32
C TYR A 69 -13.45 1.59 -3.55
N HIS A 70 -12.46 0.89 -4.14
CA HIS A 70 -11.74 -0.21 -3.49
C HIS A 70 -10.79 0.23 -2.35
N VAL A 71 -10.71 1.53 -2.08
CA VAL A 71 -10.07 2.10 -0.89
C VAL A 71 -10.77 1.61 0.39
N VAL A 72 -12.09 1.37 0.34
CA VAL A 72 -12.85 0.66 1.38
C VAL A 72 -13.19 -0.76 0.91
N ARG A 73 -13.45 -1.67 1.85
CA ARG A 73 -13.82 -3.07 1.53
C ARG A 73 -15.34 -3.22 1.62
N PRO A 74 -15.96 -4.17 0.89
CA PRO A 74 -17.37 -4.44 1.10
C PRO A 74 -17.61 -4.93 2.53
N ILE A 75 -18.71 -4.49 3.12
CA ILE A 75 -19.25 -5.05 4.35
C ILE A 75 -19.71 -6.48 4.03
N PRO A 76 -19.26 -7.51 4.79
CA PRO A 76 -19.63 -8.88 4.52
C PRO A 76 -21.14 -9.12 4.64
N GLN A 77 -21.72 -9.91 3.73
CA GLN A 77 -23.16 -10.23 3.73
C GLN A 77 -23.64 -10.82 5.06
N SER A 78 -22.82 -11.64 5.72
CA SER A 78 -23.14 -12.22 7.03
C SER A 78 -23.36 -11.19 8.14
N GLN A 79 -22.85 -9.97 8.00
CA GLN A 79 -23.16 -8.88 8.93
C GLN A 79 -24.60 -8.39 8.74
N PHE A 80 -25.09 -8.35 7.49
CA PHE A 80 -26.45 -7.93 7.18
C PHE A 80 -27.49 -9.01 7.50
N ASP A 81 -27.14 -10.29 7.34
CA ASP A 81 -28.06 -11.39 7.63
C ASP A 81 -28.51 -11.44 9.11
N GLY A 82 -27.70 -10.87 10.02
CA GLY A 82 -28.01 -10.74 11.45
C GLY A 82 -28.75 -9.46 11.84
N MET A 83 -29.00 -8.55 10.91
CA MET A 83 -29.62 -7.25 11.18
C MET A 83 -31.14 -7.30 10.93
N PRO A 84 -31.96 -6.64 11.78
CA PRO A 84 -33.39 -6.49 11.51
C PRO A 84 -33.70 -5.74 10.21
N ASP A 85 -32.88 -4.74 9.88
CA ASP A 85 -32.93 -3.99 8.62
C ASP A 85 -31.52 -3.48 8.27
N TRP A 86 -30.89 -4.10 7.27
CA TRP A 86 -29.55 -3.75 6.83
C TRP A 86 -29.47 -2.39 6.11
N THR A 87 -30.58 -1.92 5.55
CA THR A 87 -30.61 -0.68 4.75
C THR A 87 -30.36 0.57 5.60
N THR A 88 -30.48 0.46 6.92
CA THR A 88 -30.21 1.52 7.90
C THR A 88 -28.74 1.97 7.92
N LEU A 89 -27.80 1.03 7.77
CA LEU A 89 -26.37 1.33 7.65
C LEU A 89 -25.91 1.29 6.20
N GLY A 90 -26.54 0.43 5.38
CA GLY A 90 -26.22 0.27 3.96
C GLY A 90 -24.86 -0.39 3.72
N GLN A 91 -24.51 -0.50 2.44
CA GLN A 91 -23.20 -0.98 1.97
C GLN A 91 -22.28 0.22 1.70
N ASN A 92 -20.97 -0.01 1.76
CA ASN A 92 -19.99 0.98 1.30
C ASN A 92 -20.23 1.32 -0.18
N GLU A 93 -20.11 2.61 -0.52
CA GLU A 93 -20.33 3.10 -1.87
C GLU A 93 -19.53 2.31 -2.92
N GLY A 94 -20.16 1.98 -4.04
CA GLY A 94 -19.59 1.19 -5.14
C GLY A 94 -19.70 -0.32 -4.97
N TYR A 95 -20.12 -0.82 -3.80
CA TYR A 95 -20.38 -2.24 -3.56
C TYR A 95 -21.89 -2.52 -3.52
N ASN A 96 -22.29 -3.68 -4.06
CA ASN A 96 -23.68 -4.16 -4.09
C ASN A 96 -23.82 -5.47 -3.31
#